data_AF-A0A2L0HXL1-F1
#
_entry.id   AF-A0A2L0HXL1-F1
#
_cell.length_a   1.000
_cell.length_b   1.000
_cell.length_c   1.000
_cell.angle_alpha   90.00
_cell.angle_beta   90.00
_cell.angle_gamma   90.00
#
_symmetry.space_group_name_H-M   'P 1'
#
loop_
_entity.id
_entity.type
_entity.pdbx_description
1 polymer ?
#
loop_
_entity_poly.entity_id
_entity_poly.type
_entity_poly.pdbx_seq_one_letter_code
_entity_poly.pdbx_strand_id
1 'polypeptide(L)'
;MLDKIKSLFSKKSVSIYQTEFNSAVKLTNKLCLGNYKYFKNSNFSYFDDQENVLNLIRFLKSEGWDIRNLKLDRECLTIHYNIKQYIDEFYKIDSILTIGYIESSHDKQFYESIEQRLSNLENPINSAENHLIHAWLTLPNLEILDFTYFTTEAVKTNNPERYGHVFAKHGDDDLLHRYKPQLVGVEYLIKAGYVKNQ
;
A
#
# COMPACT_ATOMS: atom_id res chain seq x y z
N MET A 1 -24.07 -29.53 -21.79
CA MET A 1 -23.25 -28.98 -22.89
C MET A 1 -23.06 -27.46 -22.76
N LEU A 2 -24.01 -26.74 -22.15
CA LEU A 2 -23.92 -25.30 -21.86
C LEU A 2 -22.92 -24.92 -20.74
N ASP A 3 -22.67 -25.79 -19.76
CA ASP A 3 -21.74 -25.50 -18.65
C ASP A 3 -20.26 -25.52 -19.06
N LYS A 4 -19.91 -26.30 -20.09
CA LYS A 4 -18.55 -26.30 -20.66
C LYS A 4 -18.24 -25.01 -21.43
N ILE A 5 -19.26 -24.35 -22.01
CA ILE A 5 -19.11 -23.10 -22.76
C ILE A 5 -18.91 -21.91 -21.83
N LYS A 6 -19.53 -21.90 -20.64
CA LYS A 6 -19.24 -20.85 -19.62
C LYS A 6 -17.80 -20.87 -19.12
N SER A 7 -17.17 -22.05 -19.06
CA SER A 7 -15.76 -22.17 -18.65
C SER A 7 -14.75 -21.64 -19.69
N LEU A 8 -15.16 -21.55 -20.97
CA LEU A 8 -14.32 -21.10 -22.09
C LEU A 8 -14.26 -19.57 -22.23
N PHE A 9 -15.15 -18.83 -21.56
CA PHE A 9 -15.19 -17.36 -21.58
C PHE A 9 -14.79 -16.69 -20.25
N SER A 10 -14.41 -17.47 -19.23
CA SER A 10 -13.69 -16.97 -18.07
C SER A 10 -12.21 -16.75 -18.44
N LYS A 11 -11.93 -15.85 -19.39
CA LYS A 11 -10.63 -15.18 -19.36
C LYS A 11 -10.62 -14.40 -18.06
N LYS A 12 -9.96 -14.94 -17.02
CA LYS A 12 -9.71 -14.24 -15.78
C LYS A 12 -9.13 -12.88 -16.20
N SER A 13 -9.90 -11.81 -16.04
CA SER A 13 -9.47 -10.47 -16.42
C SER A 13 -8.11 -10.26 -15.76
N VAL A 14 -7.12 -9.84 -16.53
CA VAL A 14 -5.80 -9.56 -15.95
C VAL A 14 -6.01 -8.49 -14.89
N SER A 15 -5.58 -8.79 -13.67
CA SER A 15 -5.68 -7.88 -12.53
C SER A 15 -5.01 -6.55 -12.87
N ILE A 16 -5.75 -5.45 -12.74
CA ILE A 16 -5.24 -4.11 -13.08
C ILE A 16 -4.17 -3.75 -12.06
N TYR A 17 -4.48 -3.93 -10.78
CA TYR A 17 -3.56 -3.68 -9.70
C TYR A 17 -2.29 -4.55 -9.80
N GLN A 18 -2.40 -5.83 -10.21
CA GLN A 18 -1.21 -6.65 -10.52
C GLN A 18 -0.32 -6.00 -11.58
N THR A 19 -0.94 -5.52 -12.65
CA THR A 19 -0.23 -4.93 -13.79
C THR A 19 0.49 -3.65 -13.36
N GLU A 20 -0.20 -2.79 -12.61
CA GLU A 20 0.35 -1.54 -12.09
C GLU A 20 1.45 -1.80 -11.06
N PHE A 21 1.23 -2.71 -10.10
CA PHE A 21 2.22 -3.08 -9.08
C PHE A 21 3.49 -3.66 -9.70
N ASN A 22 3.35 -4.61 -10.63
CA ASN A 22 4.52 -5.18 -11.30
C ASN A 22 5.23 -4.16 -12.21
N SER A 23 4.52 -3.15 -12.71
CA SER A 23 5.15 -2.02 -13.41
C SER A 23 5.97 -1.15 -12.46
N ALA A 24 5.46 -0.88 -11.25
CA ALA A 24 6.20 -0.19 -10.19
C ALA A 24 7.45 -0.97 -9.74
N VAL A 25 7.34 -2.29 -9.56
CA VAL A 25 8.49 -3.19 -9.30
C VAL A 25 9.51 -3.10 -10.41
N LYS A 26 9.08 -3.21 -11.67
CA LYS A 26 9.96 -3.15 -12.84
C LYS A 26 10.71 -1.81 -12.91
N LEU A 27 10.02 -0.70 -12.67
CA LEU A 27 10.63 0.63 -12.66
C LEU A 27 11.64 0.75 -11.51
N THR A 28 11.27 0.35 -10.30
CA THR A 28 12.13 0.40 -9.11
C THR A 28 13.42 -0.39 -9.32
N ASN A 29 13.31 -1.62 -9.82
CA ASN A 29 14.47 -2.46 -10.14
C ASN A 29 15.34 -1.83 -11.23
N LYS A 30 14.73 -1.23 -12.27
CA LYS A 30 15.46 -0.52 -13.35
C LYS A 30 16.25 0.69 -12.83
N LEU A 31 15.73 1.36 -11.81
CA LEU A 31 16.38 2.50 -11.15
C LEU A 31 17.45 2.09 -10.12
N CYS A 32 17.69 0.79 -9.96
CA CYS A 32 18.59 0.23 -8.95
C CYS A 32 18.21 0.63 -7.51
N LEU A 33 16.91 0.78 -7.23
CA LEU A 33 16.36 1.13 -5.92
C LEU A 33 15.94 -0.13 -5.16
N GLY A 34 16.77 -1.16 -5.16
CA GLY A 34 16.47 -2.49 -4.61
C GLY A 34 16.21 -3.56 -5.67
N ASN A 35 15.89 -4.78 -5.21
CA ASN A 35 15.59 -5.92 -6.07
C ASN A 35 14.32 -6.64 -5.59
N TYR A 36 13.19 -6.20 -6.14
CA TYR A 36 11.87 -6.65 -5.73
C TYR A 36 11.30 -7.69 -6.69
N LYS A 37 10.53 -8.64 -6.13
CA LYS A 37 9.86 -9.69 -6.89
C LYS A 37 8.51 -9.20 -7.40
N TYR A 38 8.13 -9.69 -8.57
CA TYR A 38 6.76 -9.56 -9.05
C TYR A 38 5.81 -10.39 -8.20
N PHE A 39 4.61 -9.86 -7.99
CA PHE A 39 3.51 -10.57 -7.35
C PHE A 39 2.48 -11.02 -8.37
N LYS A 40 1.67 -12.00 -7.95
CA LYS A 40 0.64 -12.61 -8.78
C LYS A 40 -0.64 -12.68 -7.98
N ASN A 41 -1.72 -12.20 -8.61
CA ASN A 41 -3.03 -12.24 -8.01
C ASN A 41 -3.44 -13.69 -7.71
N SER A 42 -4.03 -13.88 -6.54
CA SER A 42 -4.50 -15.15 -6.01
C SER A 42 -5.93 -14.95 -5.48
N ASN A 43 -6.78 -15.97 -5.59
CA ASN A 43 -8.13 -15.92 -5.02
C ASN A 43 -8.14 -16.05 -3.48
N PHE A 44 -7.01 -16.35 -2.87
CA PHE A 44 -6.87 -16.39 -1.42
C PHE A 44 -6.76 -14.95 -0.88
N SER A 45 -7.47 -14.68 0.22
CA SER A 45 -7.46 -13.43 0.97
C SER A 45 -7.12 -13.70 2.44
N TYR A 46 -6.23 -12.88 3.00
CA TYR A 46 -5.95 -12.82 4.44
C TYR A 46 -7.06 -12.09 5.22
N PHE A 47 -7.89 -11.30 4.52
CA PHE A 47 -8.80 -10.32 5.11
C PHE A 47 -10.30 -10.65 4.96
N ASP A 48 -10.64 -11.73 4.24
CA ASP A 48 -12.01 -12.24 4.15
C ASP A 48 -12.55 -12.77 5.49
N ASP A 49 -11.67 -13.19 6.39
CA ASP A 49 -12.01 -13.64 7.74
C ASP A 49 -11.83 -12.48 8.75
N GLN A 50 -12.93 -12.00 9.31
CA GLN A 50 -12.91 -10.94 10.32
C GLN A 50 -12.10 -11.33 11.56
N GLU A 51 -12.09 -12.61 11.95
CA GLU A 51 -11.31 -13.05 13.11
C GLU A 51 -9.80 -12.99 12.81
N ASN A 52 -9.40 -13.23 11.56
CA ASN A 52 -8.01 -13.06 11.13
C ASN A 52 -7.55 -11.60 11.28
N VAL A 53 -8.34 -10.65 10.80
CA VAL A 53 -8.06 -9.20 10.94
C VAL A 53 -8.02 -8.80 12.41
N LEU A 54 -8.93 -9.30 13.24
CA LEU A 54 -8.92 -9.03 14.68
C LEU A 54 -7.69 -9.60 15.37
N ASN A 55 -7.24 -10.80 14.98
CA ASN A 55 -6.03 -11.41 15.50
C ASN A 55 -4.78 -10.63 15.10
N LEU A 56 -4.71 -10.13 13.86
CA LEU A 56 -3.65 -9.22 13.44
C LEU A 56 -3.62 -7.97 14.31
N ILE A 57 -4.77 -7.31 14.53
CA ILE A 57 -4.84 -6.10 15.36
C ILE A 57 -4.41 -6.39 16.82
N ARG A 58 -4.82 -7.54 17.39
CA ARG A 58 -4.40 -7.95 18.74
C ARG A 58 -2.90 -8.20 18.81
N PHE A 59 -2.33 -8.86 17.80
CA PHE A 59 -0.90 -9.11 17.70
C PHE A 59 -0.11 -7.81 17.59
N LEU A 60 -0.50 -6.90 16.70
CA LEU A 60 0.15 -5.59 16.57
C LEU A 60 0.09 -4.82 17.89
N LYS A 61 -1.04 -4.88 18.61
CA LYS A 61 -1.15 -4.29 19.94
C LYS A 61 -0.22 -4.93 20.97
N SER A 62 -0.02 -6.24 20.97
CA SER A 62 0.94 -6.89 21.89
C SER A 62 2.38 -6.51 21.58
N GLU A 63 2.68 -6.15 20.33
CA GLU A 63 3.97 -5.63 19.88
C GLU A 63 4.12 -4.10 20.10
N GLY A 64 3.17 -3.47 20.80
CA GLY A 64 3.21 -2.04 21.13
C GLY A 64 2.60 -1.11 20.08
N TRP A 65 2.00 -1.63 19.02
CA TRP A 65 1.33 -0.86 17.97
C TRP A 65 -0.17 -0.73 18.25
N ASP A 66 -0.58 0.37 18.89
CA ASP A 66 -2.00 0.70 19.07
C ASP A 66 -2.57 1.43 17.85
N ILE A 67 -2.86 0.67 16.81
CA ILE A 67 -3.35 1.17 15.51
C ILE A 67 -4.62 2.03 15.63
N ARG A 68 -5.48 1.69 16.60
CA ARG A 68 -6.74 2.40 16.81
C ARG A 68 -6.56 3.81 17.37
N ASN A 69 -5.42 4.05 18.01
CA ASN A 69 -5.06 5.34 18.60
C ASN A 69 -3.99 6.07 17.79
N LEU A 70 -3.62 5.59 16.60
CA LEU A 70 -2.73 6.32 15.70
C LEU A 70 -3.45 7.58 15.21
N LYS A 71 -3.24 8.69 15.90
CA LYS A 71 -3.59 10.04 15.45
C LYS A 71 -2.50 10.58 14.54
N LEU A 72 -2.21 9.85 13.47
CA LEU A 72 -1.03 10.07 12.67
C LEU A 72 -1.47 10.40 11.25
N ASP A 73 -1.86 11.66 11.04
CA ASP A 73 -1.87 12.19 9.68
C ASP A 73 -0.42 12.28 9.21
N ARG A 74 -0.16 11.89 7.95
CA ARG A 74 1.15 12.07 7.29
C ARG A 74 2.32 11.21 7.80
N GLU A 75 2.07 10.22 8.65
CA GLU A 75 3.10 9.23 9.04
C GLU A 75 2.93 7.87 8.35
N CYS A 76 2.22 7.82 7.22
CA CYS A 76 2.00 6.60 6.44
C CYS A 76 3.30 5.85 6.18
N LEU A 77 4.38 6.58 5.88
CA LEU A 77 5.67 5.97 5.68
C LEU A 77 6.21 5.31 6.96
N THR A 78 6.35 6.09 8.03
CA THR A 78 6.91 5.61 9.31
C THR A 78 6.12 4.41 9.84
N ILE A 79 4.79 4.47 9.79
CA ILE A 79 3.91 3.40 10.26
C ILE A 79 4.11 2.14 9.42
N HIS A 80 3.97 2.22 8.09
CA HIS A 80 4.06 1.02 7.26
C HIS A 80 5.47 0.44 7.23
N TYR A 81 6.51 1.27 7.25
CA TYR A 81 7.89 0.81 7.33
C TYR A 81 8.15 0.03 8.62
N ASN A 82 7.77 0.58 9.77
CA ASN A 82 8.03 -0.04 11.07
C ASN A 82 7.13 -1.26 11.32
N ILE A 83 5.88 -1.24 10.84
CA ILE A 83 4.93 -2.32 11.07
C ILE A 83 5.15 -3.53 10.16
N LYS A 84 5.77 -3.32 8.99
CA LYS A 84 6.00 -4.35 7.96
C LYS A 84 6.53 -5.66 8.55
N GLN A 85 7.57 -5.58 9.39
CA GLN A 85 8.19 -6.78 9.98
C GLN A 85 7.20 -7.65 10.76
N TYR A 86 6.26 -7.01 11.46
CA TYR A 86 5.23 -7.70 12.24
C TYR A 86 4.14 -8.28 11.33
N ILE A 87 3.77 -7.58 10.26
CA ILE A 87 2.85 -8.12 9.25
C ILE A 87 3.44 -9.39 8.59
N ASP A 88 4.70 -9.30 8.19
CA ASP A 88 5.44 -10.41 7.58
C ASP A 88 5.60 -11.58 8.54
N GLU A 89 5.88 -11.29 9.82
CA GLU A 89 5.96 -12.32 10.86
C GLU A 89 4.60 -13.00 11.10
N PHE A 90 3.52 -12.22 11.21
CA PHE A 90 2.19 -12.74 11.51
C PHE A 90 1.68 -13.65 10.40
N TYR A 91 1.80 -13.20 9.15
CA TYR A 91 1.32 -13.94 7.98
C TYR A 91 2.33 -14.90 7.38
N LYS A 92 3.59 -14.88 7.84
CA LYS A 92 4.72 -15.64 7.25
C LYS A 92 4.89 -15.34 5.76
N ILE A 93 4.87 -14.06 5.42
CA ILE A 93 4.98 -13.54 4.06
C ILE A 93 6.16 -12.57 3.93
N ASP A 94 6.41 -12.15 2.70
CA ASP A 94 7.31 -11.04 2.37
C ASP A 94 6.49 -9.98 1.65
N SER A 95 5.83 -9.10 2.42
CA SER A 95 5.12 -7.95 1.87
C SER A 95 6.11 -6.91 1.35
N ILE A 96 5.63 -5.97 0.55
CA ILE A 96 6.45 -4.89 -0.01
C ILE A 96 5.82 -3.55 0.35
N LEU A 97 6.64 -2.61 0.83
CA LEU A 97 6.25 -1.22 0.98
C LEU A 97 6.05 -0.63 -0.42
N THR A 98 4.87 -0.10 -0.67
CA THR A 98 4.46 0.40 -1.98
C THR A 98 4.17 1.88 -1.87
N ILE A 99 4.68 2.66 -2.82
CA ILE A 99 4.57 4.12 -2.87
C ILE A 99 3.74 4.51 -4.09
N GLY A 100 2.78 5.40 -3.89
CA GLY A 100 1.93 5.87 -4.97
C GLY A 100 0.87 6.83 -4.51
N TYR A 101 -0.30 6.75 -5.15
CA TYR A 101 -1.46 7.59 -4.86
C TYR A 101 -2.75 6.78 -4.92
N ILE A 102 -3.86 7.37 -4.49
CA ILE A 102 -5.17 6.73 -4.54
C ILE A 102 -6.06 7.53 -5.48
N GLU A 103 -6.67 6.85 -6.45
CA GLU A 103 -7.55 7.44 -7.45
C GLU A 103 -9.01 7.07 -7.20
N SER A 104 -9.82 8.09 -6.94
CA SER A 104 -11.28 7.99 -6.85
C SER A 104 -11.95 8.44 -8.15
N SER A 105 -13.28 8.43 -8.22
CA SER A 105 -14.04 8.94 -9.36
C SER A 105 -13.91 10.45 -9.58
N HIS A 106 -13.48 11.21 -8.56
CA HIS A 106 -13.50 12.67 -8.58
C HIS A 106 -12.13 13.31 -8.36
N ASP A 107 -11.18 12.59 -7.78
CA ASP A 107 -9.89 13.15 -7.38
C ASP A 107 -8.77 12.10 -7.27
N LYS A 108 -7.52 12.56 -7.35
CA LYS A 108 -6.30 11.79 -7.06
C LYS A 108 -5.72 12.25 -5.72
N GLN A 109 -5.92 11.45 -4.70
CA GLN A 109 -5.43 11.71 -3.35
C GLN A 109 -3.95 11.36 -3.23
N PHE A 110 -3.17 12.24 -2.61
CA PHE A 110 -1.71 12.09 -2.42
C PHE A 110 -0.92 12.00 -3.73
N TYR A 111 -1.45 12.62 -4.79
CA TYR A 111 -0.85 12.54 -6.11
C TYR A 111 0.42 13.37 -6.23
N GLU A 112 1.49 12.68 -6.60
CA GLU A 112 2.70 13.25 -7.19
C GLU A 112 2.92 12.53 -8.52
N SER A 113 3.41 13.25 -9.55
CA SER A 113 3.70 12.61 -10.83
C SER A 113 4.93 11.71 -10.73
N ILE A 114 5.08 10.76 -11.66
CA ILE A 114 6.29 9.92 -11.66
C ILE A 114 7.52 10.75 -12.05
N GLU A 115 7.37 11.74 -12.93
CA GLU A 115 8.42 12.65 -13.34
C GLU A 115 8.94 13.47 -12.15
N GLN A 116 8.05 13.98 -11.31
CA GLN A 116 8.45 14.68 -10.09
C GLN A 116 9.18 13.73 -9.13
N ARG A 117 8.68 12.49 -8.94
CA ARG A 117 9.38 11.51 -8.11
C ARG A 117 10.79 11.20 -8.61
N LEU A 118 10.97 11.08 -9.93
CA LEU A 118 12.28 10.87 -10.54
C LEU A 118 13.19 12.10 -10.36
N SER A 119 12.65 13.31 -10.49
CA SER A 119 13.38 14.55 -10.19
C SER A 119 13.87 14.58 -8.74
N ASN A 120 13.06 14.10 -7.79
CA ASN A 120 13.43 14.04 -6.37
C ASN A 120 14.61 13.07 -6.11
N LEU A 121 14.90 12.11 -7.00
CA LEU A 121 16.10 11.26 -6.88
C LEU A 121 17.40 11.99 -7.24
N GLU A 122 17.30 13.03 -8.07
CA GLU A 122 18.43 13.88 -8.47
C GLU A 122 18.56 15.10 -7.54
N ASN A 123 17.42 15.61 -7.08
CA ASN A 123 17.30 16.75 -6.19
C ASN A 123 16.49 16.33 -4.95
N PRO A 124 17.13 15.69 -3.95
CA PRO A 124 16.45 15.19 -2.76
C PRO A 124 15.67 16.30 -2.05
N ILE A 125 14.44 15.98 -1.68
CA ILE A 125 13.56 16.88 -0.96
C ILE A 125 14.05 17.09 0.48
N ASN A 126 13.63 18.20 1.07
CA ASN A 126 13.88 18.46 2.48
C ASN A 126 12.84 17.73 3.35
N SER A 127 13.23 16.65 4.03
CA SER A 127 12.37 15.93 4.98
C SER A 127 11.67 16.79 6.05
N ALA A 128 12.13 18.02 6.33
CA ALA A 128 11.47 18.93 7.27
C ALA A 128 10.24 19.64 6.67
N GLU A 129 10.04 19.58 5.36
CA GLU A 129 8.91 20.16 4.67
C GLU A 129 7.74 19.16 4.57
N ASN A 130 6.53 19.69 4.39
CA ASN A 130 5.33 18.88 4.20
C ASN A 130 5.27 18.35 2.77
N HIS A 131 5.42 17.04 2.61
CA HIS A 131 5.34 16.38 1.30
C HIS A 131 4.13 15.49 1.17
N LEU A 132 3.55 15.44 -0.04
CA LEU A 132 2.42 14.60 -0.39
C LEU A 132 2.93 13.22 -0.82
N ILE A 133 3.34 12.41 0.14
CA ILE A 133 3.67 11.00 -0.09
C ILE A 133 2.67 10.09 0.59
N HIS A 134 2.32 9.01 -0.10
CA HIS A 134 1.52 7.95 0.48
C HIS A 134 2.17 6.60 0.23
N ALA A 135 2.17 5.78 1.28
CA ALA A 135 2.72 4.44 1.25
C ALA A 135 1.80 3.48 2.01
N TRP A 136 1.78 2.24 1.53
CA TRP A 136 1.02 1.13 2.10
C TRP A 136 1.81 -0.18 1.94
N LEU A 137 1.31 -1.28 2.47
CA LEU A 137 1.88 -2.60 2.23
C LEU A 137 1.09 -3.34 1.15
N THR A 138 1.79 -3.83 0.13
CA THR A 138 1.24 -4.79 -0.82
C THR A 138 1.71 -6.19 -0.44
N LEU A 139 0.77 -7.11 -0.24
CA LEU A 139 1.03 -8.49 0.12
C LEU A 139 1.29 -9.34 -1.14
N PRO A 140 1.93 -10.53 -1.04
CA PRO A 140 2.26 -11.36 -2.21
C PRO A 140 1.08 -11.80 -3.08
N ASN A 141 -0.13 -11.83 -2.52
CA ASN A 141 -1.39 -12.13 -3.22
C ASN A 141 -2.07 -10.89 -3.81
N LEU A 142 -1.44 -9.71 -3.69
CA LEU A 142 -1.91 -8.39 -4.14
C LEU A 142 -3.05 -7.77 -3.32
N GLU A 143 -3.20 -8.24 -2.09
CA GLU A 143 -3.95 -7.46 -1.11
C GLU A 143 -3.17 -6.23 -0.66
N ILE A 144 -3.92 -5.18 -0.39
CA ILE A 144 -3.46 -3.89 0.10
C ILE A 144 -3.79 -3.85 1.58
N LEU A 145 -2.80 -3.49 2.37
CA LEU A 145 -2.94 -3.21 3.78
C LEU A 145 -2.47 -1.77 4.05
N ASP A 146 -3.42 -0.91 4.41
CA ASP A 146 -3.17 0.51 4.70
C ASP A 146 -3.83 0.91 6.02
N PHE A 147 -2.98 1.22 7.01
CA PHE A 147 -3.36 1.61 8.36
C PHE A 147 -3.66 3.10 8.52
N THR A 148 -3.41 3.90 7.48
CA THR A 148 -3.37 5.37 7.58
C THR A 148 -4.37 6.07 6.69
N TYR A 149 -4.86 5.40 5.66
CA TYR A 149 -5.81 5.98 4.71
C TYR A 149 -7.03 6.58 5.41
N PHE A 150 -7.77 5.77 6.16
CA PHE A 150 -9.01 6.20 6.79
C PHE A 150 -8.79 7.23 7.89
N THR A 151 -7.69 7.12 8.65
CA THR A 151 -7.30 8.15 9.63
C THR A 151 -7.01 9.48 8.94
N THR A 152 -6.31 9.46 7.80
CA THR A 152 -6.00 10.70 7.07
C THR A 152 -7.27 11.34 6.51
N GLU A 153 -8.19 10.54 5.95
CA GLU A 153 -9.49 11.04 5.47
C GLU A 153 -10.37 11.53 6.63
N ALA A 154 -10.32 10.87 7.79
CA ALA A 154 -11.02 11.28 9.01
C ALA A 154 -10.57 12.68 9.47
N VAL A 155 -9.27 12.96 9.48
CA VAL A 155 -8.73 14.28 9.82
C VAL A 155 -9.20 15.32 8.81
N LYS A 156 -9.07 15.05 7.50
CA LYS A 156 -9.48 15.99 6.43
C LYS A 156 -10.97 16.31 6.47
N THR A 157 -11.81 15.34 6.77
CA THR A 157 -13.28 15.47 6.76
C THR A 157 -13.88 15.77 8.13
N ASN A 158 -13.04 15.92 9.16
CA ASN A 158 -13.44 16.06 10.57
C ASN A 158 -14.43 14.96 11.02
N ASN A 159 -14.18 13.72 10.59
CA ASN A 159 -15.00 12.55 10.91
C ASN A 159 -14.23 11.54 11.80
N PRO A 160 -14.30 11.69 13.14
CA PRO A 160 -13.50 10.87 14.06
C PRO A 160 -13.89 9.39 14.09
N GLU A 161 -15.07 9.00 13.57
CA GLU A 161 -15.50 7.60 13.52
C GLU A 161 -14.63 6.75 12.60
N ARG A 162 -13.89 7.37 11.68
CA ARG A 162 -13.01 6.69 10.73
C ARG A 162 -11.56 6.53 11.25
N TYR A 163 -11.24 7.06 12.44
CA TYR A 163 -9.90 6.91 13.01
C TYR A 163 -9.55 5.45 13.30
N GLY A 164 -8.34 5.05 12.92
CA GLY A 164 -7.82 3.71 13.18
C GLY A 164 -8.49 2.60 12.37
N HIS A 165 -9.39 2.94 11.43
CA HIS A 165 -9.88 1.99 10.45
C HIS A 165 -8.76 1.59 9.51
N VAL A 166 -8.70 0.30 9.19
CA VAL A 166 -7.69 -0.27 8.30
C VAL A 166 -8.32 -0.57 6.95
N PHE A 167 -7.66 -0.16 5.87
CA PHE A 167 -7.98 -0.65 4.53
C PHE A 167 -7.26 -1.97 4.31
N ALA A 168 -8.01 -3.04 4.08
CA ALA A 168 -7.48 -4.40 3.96
C ALA A 168 -8.30 -5.20 2.93
N LYS A 169 -7.89 -5.18 1.66
CA LYS A 169 -8.63 -5.80 0.52
C LYS A 169 -7.71 -6.11 -0.65
N HIS A 170 -8.14 -6.97 -1.57
CA HIS A 170 -7.52 -7.08 -2.90
C HIS A 170 -7.56 -5.75 -3.65
N GLY A 171 -6.47 -5.43 -4.35
CA GLY A 171 -6.32 -4.10 -4.98
C GLY A 171 -7.32 -3.79 -6.11
N ASP A 172 -7.98 -4.81 -6.67
CA ASP A 172 -9.02 -4.64 -7.70
C ASP A 172 -10.45 -4.66 -7.14
N ASP A 173 -10.64 -4.96 -5.85
CA ASP A 173 -11.97 -5.17 -5.25
C ASP A 173 -12.65 -3.87 -4.78
N ASP A 174 -11.92 -2.75 -4.69
CA ASP A 174 -12.47 -1.43 -4.35
C ASP A 174 -12.41 -0.47 -5.55
N LEU A 175 -13.58 -0.20 -6.12
CA LEU A 175 -13.73 0.73 -7.26
C LEU A 175 -13.70 2.20 -6.84
N LEU A 176 -13.90 2.50 -5.55
CA LEU A 176 -13.93 3.87 -5.01
C LEU A 176 -12.53 4.35 -4.63
N HIS A 177 -11.65 3.42 -4.22
CA HIS A 177 -10.30 3.72 -3.76
C HIS A 177 -9.29 2.90 -4.56
N ARG A 178 -9.00 3.31 -5.79
CA ARG A 178 -8.05 2.58 -6.65
C ARG A 178 -6.63 2.99 -6.30
N TYR A 179 -5.89 2.10 -5.64
CA TYR A 179 -4.49 2.34 -5.32
C TYR A 179 -3.64 2.24 -6.58
N LYS A 180 -2.80 3.25 -6.80
CA LYS A 180 -1.97 3.41 -7.99
C LYS A 180 -0.49 3.33 -7.61
N PRO A 181 0.11 2.13 -7.58
CA PRO A 181 1.51 1.95 -7.25
C PRO A 181 2.40 2.58 -8.33
N GLN A 182 3.45 3.28 -7.91
CA GLN A 182 4.41 3.93 -8.81
C GLN A 182 5.83 3.45 -8.55
N LEU A 183 6.19 3.26 -7.29
CA LEU A 183 7.48 2.71 -6.85
C LEU A 183 7.24 1.75 -5.68
N VAL A 184 8.25 0.93 -5.39
CA VAL A 184 8.24 0.03 -4.23
C VAL A 184 9.53 0.14 -3.46
N GLY A 185 9.54 -0.35 -2.23
CA GLY A 185 10.71 -0.37 -1.38
C GLY A 185 10.97 0.92 -0.61
N VAL A 186 11.96 0.86 0.27
CA VAL A 186 12.36 2.01 1.11
C VAL A 186 13.47 2.84 0.45
N GLU A 187 14.20 2.27 -0.49
CA GLU A 187 15.39 2.87 -1.12
C GLU A 187 15.05 4.16 -1.85
N TYR A 188 13.88 4.23 -2.49
CA TYR A 188 13.39 5.47 -3.08
C TYR A 188 13.30 6.59 -2.04
N LEU A 189 12.69 6.29 -0.89
CA LEU A 189 12.37 7.27 0.14
C LEU A 189 13.63 7.83 0.80
N ILE A 190 14.60 6.95 1.02
CA ILE A 190 15.93 7.32 1.50
C ILE A 190 16.62 8.22 0.47
N LYS A 191 16.71 7.77 -0.78
CA LYS A 191 17.46 8.48 -1.82
C LYS A 191 16.81 9.81 -2.21
N ALA A 192 15.48 9.88 -2.22
CA ALA A 192 14.73 11.08 -2.53
C ALA A 192 14.63 12.05 -1.35
N GLY A 193 15.13 11.71 -0.16
CA GLY A 193 15.18 12.62 1.00
C GLY A 193 13.91 12.64 1.87
N TYR A 194 12.99 11.70 1.68
CA TYR A 194 11.80 11.53 2.53
C TYR A 194 12.14 10.98 3.92
N VAL A 195 13.21 10.18 4.02
CA VAL A 195 13.70 9.61 5.28
C VAL A 195 15.17 9.98 5.44
N LYS A 196 15.56 10.45 6.62
CA LYS A 196 16.97 10.66 6.95
C LYS A 196 17.65 9.30 7.14
N ASN A 197 18.82 9.11 6.55
CA ASN A 197 19.71 8.02 6.97
C ASN A 197 19.96 8.15 8.47
N GLN A 198 19.57 7.15 9.26
CA GLN A 198 20.01 7.00 10.64
C GLN A 198 21.42 6.40 10.65
#